data_AF-A0A5A7SE60-F1
#
_entry.id   AF-A0A5A7SE60-F1
#
_cell.length_a   1.000
_cell.length_b   1.000
_cell.length_c   1.000
_cell.angle_alpha   90.00
_cell.angle_beta   90.00
_cell.angle_gamma   90.00
#
_symmetry.space_group_name_H-M   'P 1'
#
loop_
_entity.id
_entity.type
_entity.pdbx_description
1 polymer ?
#
loop_
_entity_poly.entity_id
_entity_poly.type
_entity_poly.pdbx_seq_one_letter_code
_entity_poly.pdbx_strand_id
1 'polypeptide(L)'
;MSAGTSDGTLAVARRIAFLKMLRHQGRVLSFLYILDARLVGDVVAVADHGTGTADLMIWILTSARGAELLRAVVKSMIVALVAEFSWVRRISVSVNSGDDVLRDVLVSLGFAHEGWAPPRRDEFTRVNSGIAAEPREMWTLLDFERTRPDRNPS
;
A
#
# COMPACT_ATOMS: atom_id res chain seq x y z
N MET A 1 10.82 12.20 24.43
CA MET A 1 11.71 12.36 23.27
C MET A 1 11.87 10.98 22.62
N SER A 2 11.25 10.72 21.47
CA SER A 2 11.34 9.40 20.78
C SER A 2 12.19 9.52 19.52
N ALA A 3 13.47 9.15 19.64
CA ALA A 3 14.38 8.99 18.50
C ALA A 3 14.41 7.55 17.95
N GLY A 4 13.43 6.70 18.30
CA GLY A 4 13.54 5.25 18.13
C GLY A 4 12.98 4.63 16.85
N THR A 5 12.29 5.38 15.98
CA THR A 5 11.53 4.80 14.85
C THR A 5 12.14 5.06 13.46
N SER A 6 12.97 6.10 13.29
CA SER A 6 13.63 6.39 12.01
C SER A 6 14.74 5.38 11.69
N ASP A 7 15.50 4.98 12.71
CA ASP A 7 16.72 4.19 12.53
C ASP A 7 16.41 2.73 12.18
N GLY A 8 15.40 2.14 12.83
CA GLY A 8 14.93 0.78 12.52
C GLY A 8 14.28 0.66 11.13
N THR A 9 13.45 1.65 10.74
CA THR A 9 12.87 1.70 9.38
C THR A 9 13.94 1.73 8.30
N LEU A 10 14.98 2.55 8.48
CA LEU A 10 16.09 2.65 7.54
C LEU A 10 16.93 1.37 7.50
N ALA A 11 17.15 0.73 8.64
CA ALA A 11 17.86 -0.54 8.74
C ALA A 11 17.12 -1.67 8.01
N VAL A 12 15.79 -1.75 8.15
CA VAL A 12 14.97 -2.71 7.41
C VAL A 12 14.95 -2.39 5.92
N ALA A 13 14.76 -1.12 5.53
CA ALA A 13 14.74 -0.71 4.13
C ALA A 13 16.03 -1.10 3.37
N ARG A 14 17.20 -1.02 4.02
CA ARG A 14 18.50 -1.42 3.43
C ARG A 14 18.62 -2.92 3.16
N ARG A 15 17.82 -3.75 3.83
CA ARG A 15 17.81 -5.22 3.70
C ARG A 15 16.72 -5.72 2.76
N ILE A 16 15.87 -4.82 2.28
CA ILE A 16 14.81 -5.13 1.33
C ILE A 16 15.39 -5.04 -0.09
N ALA A 17 15.31 -6.14 -0.82
CA ALA A 17 15.36 -6.12 -2.27
C ALA A 17 13.94 -6.24 -2.81
N PHE A 18 13.65 -5.58 -3.94
CA PHE A 18 12.39 -5.75 -4.64
C PHE A 18 12.61 -6.22 -6.08
N LEU A 19 11.73 -7.11 -6.54
CA LEU A 19 11.64 -7.50 -7.94
C LEU A 19 10.41 -6.81 -8.54
N LYS A 20 10.61 -5.87 -9.47
CA LYS A 20 9.51 -5.24 -10.22
C LYS A 20 8.97 -6.26 -11.22
N MET A 21 7.71 -6.67 -11.07
CA MET A 21 7.02 -7.50 -12.05
C MET A 21 5.85 -6.76 -12.71
N LEU A 22 5.87 -6.86 -14.05
CA LEU A 22 4.81 -6.75 -15.05
C LEU A 22 3.80 -5.59 -14.93
N ARG A 23 4.00 -4.63 -15.83
CA ARG A 23 2.91 -3.79 -16.34
C ARG A 23 1.90 -4.68 -17.06
N HIS A 24 0.69 -4.79 -16.51
CA HIS A 24 -0.46 -5.25 -17.29
C HIS A 24 -1.27 -4.02 -17.74
N GLN A 25 -1.39 -3.84 -19.05
CA GLN A 25 -2.12 -2.72 -19.69
C GLN A 25 -1.72 -1.30 -19.20
N GLY A 26 -0.49 -1.14 -18.69
CA GLY A 26 -0.01 0.15 -18.18
C GLY A 26 -0.75 0.66 -16.94
N ARG A 27 -1.43 -0.22 -16.19
CA ARG A 27 -2.24 0.15 -15.01
C ARG A 27 -1.87 -0.61 -13.74
N VAL A 28 -1.08 -1.67 -13.85
CA VAL A 28 -0.71 -2.52 -12.72
C VAL A 28 0.79 -2.41 -12.44
N LEU A 29 1.15 -2.34 -11.16
CA LEU A 29 2.52 -2.41 -10.66
C LEU A 29 2.58 -3.45 -9.54
N SER A 30 3.43 -4.47 -9.64
CA SER A 30 3.62 -5.47 -8.58
C SER A 30 5.08 -5.55 -8.16
N PHE A 31 5.31 -5.51 -6.85
CA PHE A 31 6.62 -5.64 -6.23
C PHE A 31 6.64 -6.85 -5.31
N LEU A 32 7.51 -7.81 -5.63
CA LEU A 32 7.87 -8.86 -4.68
C LEU A 32 8.91 -8.33 -3.70
N TYR A 33 8.68 -8.53 -2.41
CA TYR A 33 9.57 -8.08 -1.34
C TYR A 33 10.39 -9.24 -0.81
N ILE A 34 11.71 -9.08 -0.85
CA ILE A 34 12.69 -10.04 -0.36
C ILE A 34 13.42 -9.42 0.82
N LEU A 35 13.41 -10.09 1.97
CA LEU A 35 14.15 -9.71 3.17
C LEU A 35 15.16 -10.81 3.49
N ASP A 36 16.44 -10.46 3.61
CA ASP A 36 17.54 -11.41 3.87
C ASP A 36 17.51 -12.65 2.96
N ALA A 37 17.36 -12.41 1.64
CA ALA A 37 17.26 -13.44 0.60
C ALA A 37 16.04 -14.37 0.71
N ARG A 38 15.00 -14.01 1.48
CA ARG A 38 13.73 -14.74 1.56
C ARG A 38 12.58 -13.89 1.02
N LEU A 39 11.74 -14.46 0.15
CA LEU A 39 10.49 -13.82 -0.26
C LEU A 39 9.58 -13.69 0.96
N VAL A 40 9.23 -12.47 1.32
CA VAL A 40 8.38 -12.15 2.48
C VAL A 40 7.03 -11.57 2.11
N GLY A 41 6.81 -11.25 0.83
CA GLY A 41 5.50 -10.85 0.37
C GLY A 41 5.46 -10.20 -1.00
N ASP A 42 4.29 -9.67 -1.33
CA ASP A 42 3.96 -8.99 -2.57
C ASP A 42 3.09 -7.78 -2.25
N VAL A 43 3.31 -6.69 -2.97
CA VAL A 43 2.36 -5.58 -3.04
C VAL A 43 2.01 -5.34 -4.49
N VAL A 44 0.71 -5.29 -4.74
CA VAL A 44 0.14 -4.98 -6.05
C VAL A 44 -0.57 -3.64 -5.95
N ALA A 45 -0.30 -2.77 -6.91
CA ALA A 45 -1.04 -1.55 -7.12
C ALA A 45 -1.80 -1.62 -8.45
N VAL A 46 -3.07 -1.24 -8.42
CA VAL A 46 -3.91 -1.11 -9.61
C VAL A 46 -4.36 0.33 -9.73
N ALA A 47 -3.93 1.01 -10.78
CA ALA A 47 -4.23 2.41 -11.03
C ALA A 47 -5.37 2.54 -12.06
N ASP A 48 -6.23 3.55 -11.87
CA ASP A 48 -7.32 3.89 -12.78
C ASP A 48 -7.22 5.34 -13.25
N HIS A 49 -6.95 5.50 -14.55
CA HIS A 49 -6.79 6.80 -15.19
C HIS A 49 -8.08 7.62 -15.20
N GLY A 50 -9.25 6.99 -15.26
CA GLY A 50 -10.54 7.68 -15.30
C GLY A 50 -10.83 8.43 -14.00
N THR A 51 -10.47 7.83 -12.87
CA THR A 51 -10.66 8.40 -11.53
C THR A 51 -9.41 9.07 -10.97
N GLY A 52 -8.24 8.81 -11.54
CA GLY A 52 -6.96 9.26 -11.00
C GLY A 52 -6.58 8.58 -9.68
N THR A 53 -7.14 7.39 -9.42
CA THR A 53 -6.94 6.65 -8.16
C THR A 53 -6.04 5.44 -8.37
N ALA A 54 -5.42 4.96 -7.30
CA ALA A 54 -4.81 3.64 -7.28
C ALA A 54 -5.16 2.89 -6.01
N ASP A 55 -5.40 1.60 -6.13
CA ASP A 55 -5.65 0.71 -5.00
C ASP A 55 -4.41 -0.14 -4.74
N LEU A 56 -3.95 -0.18 -3.49
CA LEU A 56 -2.87 -1.03 -3.03
C LEU A 56 -3.43 -2.28 -2.33
N MET A 57 -2.90 -3.43 -2.72
CA MET A 57 -3.13 -4.73 -2.09
C MET A 57 -1.81 -5.21 -1.52
N ILE A 58 -1.75 -5.42 -0.21
CA ILE A 58 -0.51 -5.74 0.52
C ILE A 58 -0.61 -7.13 1.12
N TRP A 59 0.28 -8.02 0.72
CA TRP A 59 0.44 -9.36 1.30
C TRP A 59 1.85 -9.54 1.83
N ILE A 60 1.99 -9.58 3.15
CA ILE A 60 3.26 -9.84 3.83
C ILE A 60 3.06 -11.05 4.74
N LEU A 61 4.02 -11.99 4.72
CA LEU A 61 4.01 -13.17 5.57
C LEU A 61 3.96 -12.75 7.04
N THR A 62 3.08 -13.38 7.82
CA THR A 62 2.91 -13.09 9.26
C THR A 62 4.22 -13.17 10.03
N SER A 63 5.11 -14.11 9.67
CA SER A 63 6.44 -14.30 10.30
C SER A 63 7.43 -13.15 10.05
N ALA A 64 7.21 -12.34 9.01
CA ALA A 64 8.01 -11.17 8.68
C ALA A 64 7.28 -9.86 9.00
N ARG A 65 6.02 -9.94 9.46
CA ARG A 65 5.12 -8.80 9.58
C ARG A 65 5.48 -7.95 10.80
N GLY A 66 6.17 -6.85 10.56
CA GLY A 66 6.47 -5.81 11.55
C GLY A 66 6.18 -4.42 10.99
N ALA A 67 5.94 -3.46 11.89
CA ALA A 67 5.58 -2.08 11.51
C ALA A 67 6.66 -1.41 10.63
N GLU A 68 7.94 -1.70 10.88
CA GLU A 68 9.07 -1.16 10.11
C GLU A 68 9.08 -1.69 8.67
N LEU A 69 8.91 -3.00 8.49
CA LEU A 69 8.82 -3.62 7.16
C LEU A 69 7.61 -3.08 6.40
N LEU A 70 6.43 -3.08 7.03
CA LEU A 70 5.21 -2.57 6.41
C LEU A 70 5.34 -1.11 6.00
N ARG A 71 5.96 -0.27 6.84
CA ARG A 71 6.23 1.14 6.52
C ARG A 71 7.15 1.29 5.31
N ALA A 72 8.23 0.50 5.25
CA ALA A 72 9.16 0.53 4.13
C ALA A 72 8.50 0.07 2.81
N VAL A 73 7.73 -1.03 2.90
CA VAL A 73 6.94 -1.60 1.80
C VAL A 73 5.93 -0.59 1.24
N VAL A 74 5.08 -0.02 2.09
CA VAL A 74 4.05 0.95 1.67
C VAL A 74 4.70 2.20 1.06
N LYS A 75 5.74 2.77 1.70
CA LYS A 75 6.43 3.95 1.17
C LYS A 75 7.07 3.69 -0.19
N SER A 76 7.77 2.57 -0.35
CA SER A 76 8.44 2.25 -1.62
C SER A 76 7.44 2.04 -2.76
N MET A 77 6.30 1.40 -2.48
CA MET A 77 5.23 1.26 -3.46
C MET A 77 4.61 2.62 -3.84
N ILE A 78 4.34 3.51 -2.87
CA ILE A 78 3.82 4.86 -3.16
C ILE A 78 4.78 5.64 -4.06
N VAL A 79 6.08 5.63 -3.75
CA VAL A 79 7.10 6.32 -4.56
C VAL A 79 7.12 5.77 -5.98
N ALA A 80 7.16 4.44 -6.13
CA ALA A 80 7.16 3.81 -7.44
C ALA A 80 5.88 4.09 -8.23
N LEU A 81 4.73 4.02 -7.58
CA LEU A 81 3.43 4.29 -8.17
C LEU A 81 3.34 5.73 -8.70
N VAL A 82 3.72 6.72 -7.90
CA VAL A 82 3.64 8.14 -8.31
C VAL A 82 4.65 8.45 -9.42
N ALA A 83 5.83 7.82 -9.39
CA ALA A 83 6.81 7.96 -10.47
C ALA A 83 6.33 7.31 -11.79
N GLU A 84 5.62 6.19 -11.69
CA GLU A 84 5.13 5.42 -12.81
C GLU A 84 3.84 6.01 -13.41
N PHE A 85 2.95 6.50 -12.56
CA PHE A 85 1.61 7.00 -12.90
C PHE A 85 1.45 8.42 -12.36
N SER A 86 2.06 9.39 -13.04
CA SER A 86 2.09 10.81 -12.62
C SER A 86 0.72 11.50 -12.53
N TRP A 87 -0.33 10.83 -13.01
CA TRP A 87 -1.73 11.25 -12.95
C TRP A 87 -2.48 10.72 -11.73
N VAL A 88 -1.89 9.78 -10.97
CA VAL A 88 -2.48 9.31 -9.71
C VAL A 88 -2.40 10.43 -8.68
N ARG A 89 -3.56 10.77 -8.11
CA ARG A 89 -3.74 11.83 -7.12
C ARG A 89 -4.27 11.31 -5.79
N ARG A 90 -4.72 10.06 -5.78
CA ARG A 90 -5.29 9.40 -4.60
C ARG A 90 -4.89 7.93 -4.56
N ILE A 91 -4.42 7.47 -3.41
CA ILE A 91 -4.06 6.07 -3.17
C ILE A 91 -4.96 5.52 -2.08
N SER A 92 -5.58 4.38 -2.32
CA SER A 92 -6.42 3.68 -1.35
C SER A 92 -5.78 2.35 -0.95
N VAL A 93 -5.94 1.96 0.30
CA VAL A 93 -5.57 0.64 0.84
C VAL A 93 -6.79 0.07 1.53
N SER A 94 -7.06 -1.21 1.29
CA SER A 94 -8.11 -1.95 2.00
C SER A 94 -7.46 -2.82 3.08
N VAL A 95 -7.93 -2.69 4.32
CA VAL A 95 -7.31 -3.31 5.51
C VAL A 95 -8.33 -4.21 6.18
N ASN A 96 -7.93 -5.42 6.57
CA ASN A 96 -8.79 -6.32 7.33
C ASN A 96 -9.02 -5.79 8.75
N SER A 97 -10.20 -6.06 9.31
CA SER A 97 -10.60 -5.49 10.61
C SER A 97 -9.74 -5.92 11.82
N GLY A 98 -8.83 -6.88 11.67
CA GLY A 98 -7.91 -7.34 12.72
C GLY A 98 -6.46 -6.89 12.54
N ASP A 99 -6.17 -6.02 11.58
CA ASP A 99 -4.81 -5.70 11.13
C ASP A 99 -4.28 -4.37 11.72
N ASP A 100 -4.21 -4.32 13.05
CA ASP A 100 -3.83 -3.11 13.81
C ASP A 100 -2.46 -2.55 13.39
N VAL A 101 -1.50 -3.43 13.09
CA VAL A 101 -0.16 -3.02 12.68
C VAL A 101 -0.19 -2.28 11.34
N LEU A 102 -1.00 -2.73 10.37
CA LEU A 102 -1.12 -2.03 9.09
C LEU A 102 -1.87 -0.71 9.27
N ARG A 103 -2.91 -0.66 10.11
CA ARG A 103 -3.60 0.60 10.45
C ARG A 103 -2.65 1.65 11.02
N ASP A 104 -1.86 1.28 12.03
CA ASP A 104 -0.90 2.20 12.67
C ASP A 104 0.14 2.71 11.67
N VAL A 105 0.59 1.83 10.77
CA VAL A 105 1.48 2.22 9.68
C VAL A 105 0.79 3.22 8.75
N LEU A 106 -0.42 2.96 8.29
CA LEU A 106 -1.17 3.85 7.39
C LEU A 106 -1.42 5.22 8.02
N VAL A 107 -1.88 5.27 9.28
CA VAL A 107 -2.04 6.52 10.05
C VAL A 107 -0.74 7.31 10.08
N SER A 108 0.37 6.64 10.43
CA SER A 108 1.68 7.28 10.52
C SER A 108 2.29 7.69 9.17
N LEU A 109 1.69 7.26 8.06
CA LEU A 109 2.01 7.68 6.70
C LEU A 109 1.06 8.75 6.17
N GLY A 110 0.09 9.20 6.98
CA GLY A 110 -0.87 10.24 6.63
C GLY A 110 -2.11 9.75 5.90
N PHE A 111 -2.38 8.44 5.89
CA PHE A 111 -3.65 7.93 5.38
C PHE A 111 -4.79 8.29 6.33
N ALA A 112 -5.92 8.72 5.76
CA ALA A 112 -7.17 8.96 6.46
C ALA A 112 -8.10 7.75 6.32
N HIS A 113 -8.82 7.41 7.38
CA HIS A 113 -9.87 6.39 7.33
C HIS A 113 -11.14 6.99 6.71
N GLU A 114 -11.69 6.35 5.68
CA GLU A 114 -12.87 6.83 4.97
C GLU A 114 -14.13 5.98 5.21
N GLY A 115 -13.99 4.89 5.96
CA GLY A 115 -15.09 4.00 6.30
C GLY A 115 -14.88 2.59 5.80
N TRP A 116 -15.99 1.85 5.68
CA TRP A 116 -15.97 0.41 5.42
C TRP A 116 -16.33 0.13 3.96
N ALA A 117 -15.50 -0.65 3.27
CA ALA A 117 -15.87 -1.21 2.00
C ALA A 117 -16.73 -2.46 2.21
N PRO A 118 -17.81 -2.63 1.42
CA PRO A 118 -18.49 -3.91 1.36
C PRO A 118 -17.53 -4.98 0.79
N PRO A 119 -17.67 -6.25 1.19
CA PRO A 119 -16.82 -7.33 0.69
C PRO A 119 -16.94 -7.45 -0.85
N ARG A 120 -15.83 -7.77 -1.52
CA ARG A 120 -15.83 -7.89 -3.00
C ARG A 120 -16.68 -9.09 -3.44
N ARG A 121 -17.25 -9.05 -4.65
CA ARG A 121 -18.09 -10.15 -5.22
C ARG A 121 -17.34 -11.50 -5.32
N ASP A 122 -16.03 -11.48 -5.37
CA ASP A 122 -15.15 -12.64 -5.40
C ASP A 122 -14.98 -13.26 -3.99
N GLU A 123 -15.32 -12.51 -2.93
CA GLU A 123 -15.50 -13.00 -1.55
C GLU A 123 -16.94 -13.48 -1.27
N PHE A 124 -17.92 -13.18 -2.13
CA PHE A 124 -19.26 -13.81 -2.06
C PHE A 124 -19.16 -15.34 -2.22
N THR A 125 -18.16 -15.82 -2.96
CA THR A 125 -17.82 -17.25 -3.05
C THR A 125 -17.36 -17.83 -1.70
N ARG A 126 -16.74 -17.03 -0.81
CA ARG A 126 -16.44 -17.44 0.57
C ARG A 126 -17.68 -17.47 1.46
N VAL A 127 -18.64 -16.57 1.24
CA VAL A 127 -19.95 -16.58 1.90
C VAL A 127 -20.71 -17.87 1.60
N ASN A 128 -20.65 -18.37 0.36
CA ASN A 128 -21.20 -19.70 0.01
C ASN A 128 -20.44 -20.89 0.64
N SER A 129 -19.25 -20.68 1.19
CA SER A 129 -18.49 -21.68 1.95
C SER A 129 -18.59 -21.51 3.48
N GLY A 130 -19.48 -20.63 3.98
CA GLY A 130 -19.70 -20.43 5.41
C GLY A 130 -18.64 -19.58 6.12
N ILE A 131 -17.71 -18.96 5.38
CA ILE A 131 -16.73 -18.03 5.92
C ILE A 131 -17.29 -16.62 5.71
N ALA A 132 -17.65 -15.94 6.79
CA ALA A 132 -18.08 -14.54 6.73
C ALA A 132 -16.94 -13.72 6.09
N ALA A 133 -17.26 -12.98 5.03
CA ALA A 133 -16.31 -12.02 4.48
C ALA A 133 -16.12 -10.92 5.53
N GLU A 134 -14.90 -10.79 6.05
CA GLU A 134 -14.61 -9.79 7.06
C GLU A 134 -14.76 -8.40 6.43
N PRO A 135 -15.47 -7.47 7.09
CA PRO A 135 -15.56 -6.10 6.62
C PRO A 135 -14.16 -5.50 6.56
N ARG A 136 -13.88 -4.75 5.49
CA ARG A 136 -12.58 -4.12 5.28
C ARG A 136 -12.68 -2.61 5.44
N GLU A 137 -11.71 -2.05 6.12
CA GLU A 137 -11.56 -0.61 6.27
C GLU A 137 -10.85 -0.04 5.04
N MET A 138 -11.35 1.10 4.55
CA MET A 138 -10.76 1.85 3.47
C MET A 138 -9.96 3.01 4.04
N TRP A 139 -8.69 3.05 3.66
CA TRP A 139 -7.73 4.06 4.08
C TRP A 139 -7.17 4.75 2.85
N THR A 140 -7.16 6.08 2.82
CA THR A 140 -6.71 6.83 1.65
C THR A 140 -5.66 7.87 1.97
N LEU A 141 -4.71 8.02 1.05
CA LEU A 141 -3.79 9.12 1.01
C LEU A 141 -4.25 10.08 -0.10
N LEU A 142 -4.58 11.31 0.29
CA LEU A 142 -5.20 12.31 -0.58
C LEU A 142 -4.19 13.38 -1.03
N ASP A 143 -4.31 13.76 -2.31
CA ASP A 143 -3.71 14.91 -2.99
C ASP A 143 -2.20 15.13 -2.77
N PHE A 144 -1.41 14.50 -3.65
CA PHE A 144 0.00 14.84 -3.85
C PHE A 144 0.23 16.22 -4.51
N GLU A 145 -0.83 16.89 -4.98
CA GLU A 145 -0.73 18.12 -5.77
C GLU A 145 -0.25 19.34 -4.96
N ARG A 146 -0.39 19.37 -3.63
CA ARG A 146 0.03 20.51 -2.80
C ARG A 146 1.55 20.73 -2.65
N THR A 147 2.38 19.90 -3.30
CA THR A 147 3.85 20.06 -3.26
C THR A 147 4.51 20.15 -4.63
N ARG A 148 3.76 20.39 -5.70
CA ARG A 148 4.38 20.90 -6.93
C ARG A 148 4.66 22.39 -6.72
N PRO A 149 5.93 22.84 -6.66
CA PRO A 149 6.20 24.26 -6.88
C PRO A 149 5.60 24.60 -8.24
N ASP A 150 4.78 25.65 -8.26
CA ASP A 150 4.08 26.12 -9.45
C ASP A 150 4.96 25.96 -10.69
N ARG A 151 4.51 25.14 -11.64
CA ARG A 151 5.03 25.23 -13.00
C ARG A 151 4.55 26.58 -13.51
N ASN A 152 5.45 27.55 -13.41
CA ASN A 152 5.52 28.84 -14.09
C ASN A 152 4.30 29.15 -14.98
N PRO A 153 3.51 30.19 -14.70
CA PRO A 153 2.54 30.68 -15.65
C PRO A 153 3.31 31.39 -16.76
N SER A 154 3.40 30.73 -17.92
CA SER A 154 3.75 31.38 -19.18
C SER A 154 2.52 32.06 -19.78
#